data_AF-R6WZL6-F1
#
_entry.id   AF-R6WZL6-F1
#
_cell.length_a   1.000
_cell.length_b   1.000
_cell.length_c   1.000
_cell.angle_alpha   90.00
_cell.angle_beta   90.00
_cell.angle_gamma   90.00
#
_symmetry.space_group_name_H-M   'P 1'
#
loop_
_entity.id
_entity.type
_entity.pdbx_description
1 polymer ?
#
loop_
_entity_poly.entity_id
_entity_poly.type
_entity_poly.pdbx_seq_one_letter_code
_entity_poly.pdbx_strand_id
1 'polypeptide(L)' 'MKKKERDRLQVEYICPDCGKHLAWALPTAVIQCPCGQWVDNNNRLKDKSEVYLPLDSEQTVLF' A
#
# COMPACT_ATOMS: atom_id res chain seq x y z
N MET A 1 11.42 -19.97 -0.17
CA MET A 1 11.23 -18.94 -1.23
C MET A 1 10.07 -17.96 -0.96
N LYS A 2 9.00 -18.33 -0.23
CA LYS A 2 7.78 -17.51 -0.02
C LYS A 2 7.90 -16.14 0.71
N LYS A 3 9.00 -15.82 1.40
CA LYS A 3 9.12 -14.54 2.13
C LYS A 3 9.42 -13.35 1.19
N LYS A 4 10.28 -13.55 0.19
CA LYS A 4 10.78 -12.47 -0.69
C LYS A 4 9.72 -11.82 -1.57
N GLU A 5 8.66 -12.54 -1.94
CA GLU A 5 7.57 -11.98 -2.76
C GLU A 5 6.67 -11.03 -1.95
N ARG A 6 6.46 -11.29 -0.65
CA ARG A 6 5.65 -10.41 0.20
C ARG A 6 6.36 -9.08 0.50
N ASP A 7 7.68 -9.07 0.54
CA ASP A 7 8.49 -7.87 0.78
C ASP A 7 8.44 -6.86 -0.37
N ARG A 8 7.79 -7.19 -1.50
CA ARG A 8 7.74 -6.36 -2.72
C ARG A 8 6.34 -6.16 -3.29
N LEU A 9 5.32 -6.65 -2.59
CA LEU A 9 3.93 -6.36 -2.91
C LEU A 9 3.65 -4.92 -2.50
N GLN A 10 3.32 -4.06 -3.46
CA GLN A 10 2.75 -2.76 -3.16
C GLN A 10 1.24 -2.84 -3.35
N VAL A 11 0.52 -2.26 -2.40
CA VAL A 11 -0.93 -2.18 -2.42
C VAL A 11 -1.32 -0.71 -2.43
N GLU A 12 -2.36 -0.39 -3.18
CA GLU A 12 -2.97 0.91 -3.11
C GLU A 12 -3.66 1.07 -1.75
N TYR A 13 -3.36 2.17 -1.05
CA TYR A 13 -4.08 2.53 0.16
C TYR A 13 -5.21 3.48 -0.20
N ILE A 14 -6.46 3.05 -0.01
CA ILE A 14 -7.63 3.91 -0.18
C ILE A 14 -8.25 4.13 1.21
N CYS A 15 -8.44 5.40 1.57
CA CYS A 15 -9.02 5.77 2.86
C CYS A 15 -10.48 5.30 2.94
N PRO A 16 -10.86 4.51 3.96
CA PRO A 16 -12.22 3.98 4.08
C PRO A 16 -13.27 5.05 4.39
N ASP A 17 -12.85 6.18 4.96
CA ASP A 17 -13.75 7.24 5.42
C ASP A 17 -14.10 8.23 4.30
N CYS A 18 -13.08 8.73 3.58
CA CYS A 18 -13.29 9.73 2.54
C CYS A 18 -13.07 9.22 1.11
N GLY A 19 -12.79 7.92 0.92
CA GLY A 19 -12.57 7.29 -0.38
C GLY A 19 -11.33 7.79 -1.15
N LYS A 20 -10.47 8.60 -0.52
CA LYS A 20 -9.29 9.17 -1.17
C LYS A 20 -8.26 8.07 -1.42
N HIS A 21 -7.78 8.00 -2.65
CA HIS A 21 -6.62 7.20 -3.03
C HIS A 21 -5.36 7.87 -2.46
N LEU A 22 -4.62 7.13 -1.66
CA LEU A 22 -3.36 7.55 -1.04
C LEU A 22 -2.18 6.97 -1.84
N ALA A 23 -1.02 6.84 -1.21
CA ALA A 23 0.15 6.25 -1.82
C ALA A 23 0.02 4.72 -1.97
N TRP A 24 0.74 4.20 -2.95
CA TRP A 24 1.04 2.78 -3.05
C TRP A 24 2.19 2.45 -2.10
N ALA A 25 1.99 1.46 -1.24
CA ALA A 25 2.97 1.13 -0.21
C ALA A 25 2.95 -0.35 0.14
N LEU A 26 3.96 -0.80 0.87
CA LEU A 26 3.98 -2.16 1.41
C LEU A 26 2.78 -2.39 2.35
N PRO A 27 2.26 -3.63 2.45
CA PRO A 27 1.25 -4.01 3.45
C PRO A 27 1.64 -3.72 4.92
N THR A 28 2.91 -3.43 5.19
CA THR A 28 3.40 -3.05 6.53
C THR A 28 3.38 -1.54 6.77
N ALA A 29 3.09 -0.72 5.76
CA ALA A 29 3.03 0.72 5.88
C ALA A 29 1.76 1.19 6.63
N VAL A 30 1.87 2.36 7.23
CA VAL A 30 0.77 3.07 7.89
C VAL A 30 0.81 4.52 7.39
N ILE A 31 -0.30 4.99 6.81
CA ILE A 31 -0.37 6.29 6.12
C ILE A 31 -1.49 7.12 6.74
N GLN A 32 -1.21 8.38 7.08
CA GLN A 32 -2.25 9.31 7.52
C GLN A 32 -2.94 9.92 6.30
N CYS A 33 -4.26 9.72 6.21
CA CYS A 33 -5.07 10.44 5.24
C CYS A 33 -5.20 11.92 5.68
N PRO A 34 -5.19 12.89 4.75
CA PRO A 34 -5.45 14.30 5.08
C PRO A 34 -6.80 14.58 5.77
N CYS A 35 -7.77 13.66 5.72
CA CYS A 35 -9.01 13.76 6.51
C CYS A 35 -8.80 13.48 8.01
N GLY A 36 -7.59 13.09 8.43
CA GLY A 36 -7.22 12.77 9.80
C GLY A 36 -7.21 11.28 10.12
N GLN A 37 -7.78 10.44 9.25
CA GLN A 37 -7.85 8.99 9.46
C GLN A 37 -6.52 8.29 9.13
N TRP A 38 -6.08 7.39 10.01
CA TRP A 38 -4.92 6.53 9.73
C TRP A 38 -5.37 5.29 8.96
N VAL A 39 -4.62 4.95 7.91
CA VAL A 39 -4.90 3.82 7.03
C VAL A 39 -3.76 2.81 7.09
N ASP A 40 -4.11 1.56 7.33
CA ASP A 40 -3.21 0.41 7.41
C ASP A 40 -3.75 -0.73 6.52
N ASN A 41 -3.01 -1.84 6.45
CA ASN A 41 -3.40 -2.99 5.63
C ASN A 41 -4.70 -3.69 6.11
N ASN A 42 -5.17 -3.41 7.33
CA ASN A 42 -6.40 -3.98 7.89
C ASN A 42 -7.64 -3.16 7.51
N ASN A 43 -7.52 -1.83 7.50
CA ASN A 43 -8.66 -0.93 7.30
C ASN A 43 -8.71 -0.27 5.91
N ARG A 44 -7.66 -0.39 5.08
CA ARG A 44 -7.71 0.12 3.70
C ARG A 44 -8.83 -0.55 2.93
N LEU A 45 -9.49 0.22 2.08
CA LEU A 45 -10.35 -0.34 1.04
C LEU A 45 -9.46 -1.12 0.05
N LYS A 46 -9.77 -2.40 -0.12
CA LYS A 46 -9.08 -3.29 -1.05
C LYS A 46 -9.79 -3.21 -2.40
N ASP A 47 -9.39 -2.27 -3.23
CA ASP A 47 -9.68 -2.42 -4.66
C ASP A 47 -8.79 -3.53 -5.23
N LYS A 48 -9.16 -4.13 -6.36
CA LYS A 48 -8.49 -5.34 -6.89
C LYS A 48 -7.06 -5.08 -7.42
N SER A 49 -6.53 -3.89 -7.17
CA SER A 49 -5.26 -3.35 -7.65
C SER A 49 -4.10 -3.73 -6.70
N GLU A 50 -3.71 -5.01 -6.68
CA GLU A 50 -2.43 -5.44 -6.09
C GLU A 50 -1.33 -5.38 -7.16
N VAL A 51 -0.24 -4.66 -6.89
CA VAL A 51 0.91 -4.56 -7.82
C VAL A 51 2.12 -5.25 -7.21
N TYR A 52 2.57 -6.30 -7.89
CA TYR A 52 3.80 -7.00 -7.56
C TYR A 52 4.94 -6.37 -8.36
N LEU A 53 5.92 -5.79 -7.67
CA LEU A 53 7.10 -5.28 -8.34
C LEU A 53 8.02 -6.43 -8.77
N PRO A 54 8.58 -6.38 -10.00
CA PRO A 54 9.51 -7.39 -10.46
C PRO A 54 10.82 -7.39 -9.64
N LEU A 55 11.54 -8.51 -9.66
CA LEU A 55 12.69 -8.78 -8.78
C LEU A 55 13.89 -7.83 -8.98
N ASP A 56 13.89 -7.09 -10.07
CA ASP A 56 14.90 -6.16 -10.53
C ASP A 56 14.41 -4.70 -10.53
N SER A 57 13.21 -4.42 -10.01
CA SER A 57 12.68 -3.06 -9.96
C SER A 57 13.44 -2.21 -8.94
N GLU A 58 14.09 -1.13 -9.40
CA GLU A 58 14.73 -0.10 -8.58
C GLU A 58 13.73 0.97 -8.08
N GLN A 59 12.42 0.70 -8.12
CA GLN A 59 11.40 1.69 -7.80
C GLN A 59 11.57 2.20 -6.35
N THR A 60 11.99 3.45 -6.22
CA THR A 60 12.20 4.14 -4.95
C THR A 60 10.86 4.26 -4.24
N VAL A 61 10.71 3.59 -3.09
CA VAL A 61 9.56 3.79 -2.20
C VAL A 61 9.69 5.21 -1.64
N LEU A 62 8.85 6.14 -2.13
CA LEU A 62 8.76 7.49 -1.59
C LEU A 62 7.81 7.46 -0.39
N PHE A 63 8.32 7.80 0.78
CA PHE A 63 7.58 7.91 2.03
C PHE A 63 6.85 9.26 2.14
#